data_AF-A0A816WPU2-F1
#
_entry.id   AF-A0A816WPU2-F1
#
_cell.length_a   1.000
_cell.length_b   1.000
_cell.length_c   1.000
_cell.angle_alpha   90.00
_cell.angle_beta   90.00
_cell.angle_gamma   90.00
#
_symmetry.space_group_name_H-M   'P 1'
#
loop_
_entity.id
_entity.type
_entity.pdbx_description
1 polymer ?
#
loop_
_entity_poly.entity_id
_entity_poly.type
_entity_poly.pdbx_seq_one_letter_code
_entity_poly.pdbx_strand_id
1 'polypeptide(L)'
;MKNVQAEYRKGPWTEQEDILLVNFVHMFGDRRWDFVAKVSGLNRTGKSCRLRWVNYLHPGLKRGKMTPEEERLVLELHAKWGNRWSKIARKLPGRTDNEIKNYWRTHMRKIAQEKKRPMSPTSSSSNFCSSSMTTATTQDTGGSKGKMNHDGYYSMDDIWREIDQSGESITKPVKDIYYSEQSCYLNFPPLASPAWESSLESIWNMDADESKISSFAIDHRTISLLSIVSSVLSNKTINGGAYSAAGYLISVIQAAAVLEVLHGAIGIVPSGFLSPLMQWSGRTHFILAIVGQINEVQDSPWLAITLVAWCISEMIRYPHYALTCLGRCPYWLTYLRYTGFIIIYPTGLVGELLIMYKALPHVKERNLYANFFSVFPFSYYQFLLAVLLVYPFLWLKLYLQLFKQRKSKLGKAEKHHGKRKRM
;
A
#
# COMPACT_ATOMS: atom_id res chain seq x y z
N MET A 1 5.17 26.44 27.27
CA MET A 1 5.08 25.16 28.00
C MET A 1 5.21 24.02 26.98
N LYS A 2 6.26 23.19 27.08
CA LYS A 2 6.43 22.03 26.21
C LYS A 2 5.33 21.01 26.54
N ASN A 3 4.52 20.65 25.55
CA ASN A 3 3.54 19.57 25.67
C ASN A 3 4.33 18.26 25.78
N VAL A 4 4.57 17.79 27.00
CA VAL A 4 5.15 16.47 27.25
C VAL A 4 4.09 15.46 26.81
N GLN A 5 4.20 14.94 25.59
CA GLN A 5 3.40 13.78 25.20
C GLN A 5 3.77 12.64 26.14
N ALA A 6 2.86 12.31 27.06
CA ALA A 6 3.03 11.18 27.96
C ALA A 6 3.26 9.92 27.12
N GLU A 7 4.40 9.27 27.34
CA GLU A 7 4.76 8.06 26.60
C GLU A 7 3.87 6.89 27.06
N TYR A 8 3.02 6.41 26.15
CA TYR A 8 2.11 5.29 26.43
C TYR A 8 2.88 3.99 26.61
N ARG A 9 2.51 3.20 27.63
CA ARG A 9 3.13 1.90 27.92
C ARG A 9 2.86 0.91 26.79
N LYS A 10 3.95 0.32 26.27
CA LYS A 10 3.93 -0.83 25.35
C LYS A 10 4.23 -2.10 26.13
N GLY A 11 3.75 -3.25 25.65
CA GLY A 11 3.97 -4.56 26.28
C GLY A 11 2.70 -5.22 26.82
N PRO A 12 2.83 -6.36 27.53
CA PRO A 12 1.71 -7.18 27.98
C PRO A 12 0.79 -6.39 28.92
N TRP A 13 -0.51 -6.70 28.85
CA TRP A 13 -1.52 -6.16 29.74
C TRP A 13 -1.42 -6.85 31.10
N THR A 14 -1.44 -6.08 32.18
CA THR A 14 -1.53 -6.63 33.54
C THR A 14 -2.98 -6.88 33.92
N GLU A 15 -3.20 -7.73 34.92
CA GLU A 15 -4.55 -8.01 35.45
C GLU A 15 -5.21 -6.74 36.00
N GLN A 16 -4.45 -5.84 36.62
CA GLN A 16 -4.96 -4.55 37.11
C GLN A 16 -5.42 -3.66 35.95
N GLU A 17 -4.66 -3.62 34.84
CA GLU A 17 -5.05 -2.88 33.64
C GLU A 17 -6.34 -3.46 33.03
N ASP A 18 -6.48 -4.79 33.01
CA ASP A 18 -7.67 -5.48 32.51
C ASP A 18 -8.91 -5.19 33.38
N ILE A 19 -8.79 -5.25 34.71
CA ILE A 19 -9.89 -4.94 35.64
C ILE A 19 -10.36 -3.49 35.44
N LEU A 20 -9.42 -2.55 35.34
CA LEU A 20 -9.76 -1.14 35.07
C LEU A 20 -10.48 -1.00 33.73
N LEU A 21 -9.97 -1.61 32.66
CA LEU A 21 -10.60 -1.54 31.36
C LEU A 21 -12.02 -2.11 31.38
N VAL A 22 -12.25 -3.25 32.04
CA VAL A 22 -13.58 -3.86 32.18
C VAL A 22 -14.54 -2.93 32.91
N ASN A 23 -14.14 -2.38 34.06
CA ASN A 23 -14.99 -1.49 34.86
C ASN A 23 -15.40 -0.24 34.07
N PHE A 24 -14.46 0.40 33.38
CA PHE A 24 -14.74 1.60 32.61
C PHE A 24 -15.57 1.33 31.36
N VAL A 25 -15.39 0.18 30.70
CA VAL A 25 -16.27 -0.22 29.59
C VAL A 25 -17.69 -0.50 30.09
N HIS A 26 -17.85 -1.12 31.27
CA HIS A 26 -19.16 -1.34 31.88
C HIS A 26 -19.88 -0.01 32.20
N MET A 27 -19.16 1.01 32.66
CA MET A 27 -19.74 2.32 32.99
C MET A 27 -20.04 3.20 31.75
N PHE A 28 -19.15 3.20 30.75
CA PHE A 28 -19.19 4.18 29.65
C PHE A 28 -19.49 3.61 28.26
N GLY A 29 -19.58 2.29 28.15
CA GLY A 29 -19.77 1.54 26.90
C GLY A 29 -18.49 1.39 26.07
N ASP A 30 -18.57 0.54 25.04
CA ASP A 30 -17.45 0.07 24.23
C ASP A 30 -17.30 0.81 22.88
N ARG A 31 -17.82 2.04 22.78
CA ARG A 31 -17.78 2.85 21.54
C ARG A 31 -16.71 3.94 21.53
N ARG A 32 -16.43 4.57 22.68
CA ARG A 32 -15.55 5.76 22.78
C ARG A 32 -14.22 5.42 23.43
N TRP A 33 -13.39 4.64 22.72
CA TRP A 33 -12.16 4.06 23.29
C TRP A 33 -11.11 5.08 23.75
N ASP A 34 -10.96 6.20 23.06
CA ASP A 34 -10.03 7.26 23.47
C ASP A 34 -10.49 7.95 24.76
N PHE A 35 -11.81 8.11 24.91
CA PHE A 35 -12.40 8.59 26.16
C PHE A 35 -12.18 7.59 27.29
N VAL A 36 -12.50 6.31 27.07
CA VAL A 36 -12.30 5.23 28.05
C VAL A 36 -10.84 5.15 28.50
N ALA A 37 -9.88 5.21 27.57
CA ALA A 37 -8.46 5.23 27.89
C ALA A 37 -8.07 6.44 28.76
N LYS A 38 -8.57 7.64 28.43
CA LYS A 38 -8.29 8.86 29.19
C LYS A 38 -8.90 8.85 30.59
N VAL A 39 -10.17 8.43 30.74
CA VAL A 39 -10.87 8.47 32.04
C VAL A 39 -10.51 7.32 32.97
N SER A 40 -10.07 6.18 32.43
CA SER A 40 -9.64 5.03 33.23
C SER A 40 -8.29 5.22 33.91
N GLY A 41 -7.54 6.27 33.54
CA GLY A 41 -6.16 6.48 34.00
C GLY A 41 -5.18 5.42 33.47
N LEU A 42 -5.58 4.60 32.50
CA LEU A 42 -4.71 3.63 31.86
C LEU A 42 -3.63 4.35 31.06
N ASN A 43 -2.36 3.98 31.26
CA ASN A 43 -1.28 4.46 30.40
C ASN A 43 -1.24 3.70 29.05
N ARG A 44 -2.39 3.61 28.37
CA ARG A 44 -2.61 2.88 27.12
C ARG A 44 -3.40 3.76 26.15
N THR A 45 -3.21 3.54 24.85
CA THR A 45 -3.99 4.25 23.82
C THR A 45 -5.38 3.65 23.67
N GLY A 46 -6.37 4.44 23.20
CA GLY A 46 -7.72 3.93 22.94
C GLY A 46 -7.73 2.75 21.96
N LYS A 47 -6.87 2.77 20.94
CA LYS A 47 -6.66 1.63 20.03
C LYS A 47 -6.22 0.36 20.77
N SER A 48 -5.31 0.49 21.74
CA SER A 48 -4.84 -0.64 22.55
C SER A 48 -5.97 -1.19 23.42
N CYS A 49 -6.74 -0.31 24.08
CA CYS A 49 -7.90 -0.68 24.90
C CYS A 49 -8.94 -1.44 24.07
N ARG A 50 -9.31 -0.92 22.89
CA ARG A 50 -10.23 -1.59 21.96
C ARG A 50 -9.74 -2.99 21.61
N LEU A 51 -8.47 -3.09 21.20
CA LEU A 51 -7.89 -4.35 20.76
C LEU A 51 -7.87 -5.39 21.89
N ARG A 52 -7.57 -4.96 23.12
CA ARG A 52 -7.59 -5.82 24.30
C ARG A 52 -9.00 -6.30 24.61
N TRP A 53 -9.97 -5.39 24.59
CA TRP A 53 -11.37 -5.72 24.84
C TRP A 53 -11.91 -6.76 23.86
N VAL A 54 -11.84 -6.48 22.56
CA VAL A 54 -12.46 -7.32 21.53
C VAL A 54 -11.80 -8.69 21.37
N ASN A 55 -10.52 -8.85 21.77
CA ASN A 55 -9.79 -10.11 21.62
C ASN A 55 -9.68 -10.94 22.89
N TYR A 56 -9.84 -10.34 24.08
CA TYR A 56 -9.55 -11.04 25.33
C TYR A 56 -10.58 -10.83 26.44
N LEU A 57 -11.16 -9.63 26.57
CA LEU A 57 -11.97 -9.29 27.75
C LEU A 57 -13.48 -9.34 27.49
N HIS A 58 -13.92 -9.24 26.24
CA HIS A 58 -15.34 -9.24 25.91
C HIS A 58 -16.01 -10.56 26.38
N PRO A 59 -17.14 -10.49 27.11
CA PRO A 59 -17.75 -11.67 27.74
C PRO A 59 -18.27 -12.71 26.74
N GLY A 60 -18.60 -12.30 25.52
CA GLY A 60 -19.05 -13.19 24.45
C GLY A 60 -17.94 -14.03 23.78
N LEU A 61 -16.70 -14.00 24.29
CA LEU A 61 -15.59 -14.78 23.74
C LEU A 61 -15.52 -16.18 24.34
N LYS A 62 -15.30 -17.20 23.51
CA LYS A 62 -15.02 -18.57 23.97
C LYS A 62 -13.60 -18.66 24.48
N ARG A 63 -13.43 -19.22 25.68
CA ARG A 63 -12.11 -19.46 26.29
C ARG A 63 -11.65 -20.90 26.00
N GLY A 64 -10.36 -21.06 25.70
CA GLY A 64 -9.74 -22.37 25.49
C GLY A 64 -9.43 -22.68 24.03
N LYS A 65 -8.91 -23.89 23.79
CA LYS A 65 -8.49 -24.38 22.46
C LYS A 65 -9.69 -24.45 21.50
N MET A 66 -9.40 -24.37 20.20
CA MET A 66 -10.42 -24.53 19.16
C MET A 66 -10.90 -25.98 19.13
N THR A 67 -12.20 -26.22 19.02
CA THR A 67 -12.73 -27.58 18.97
C THR A 67 -12.49 -28.20 17.59
N PRO A 68 -12.43 -29.53 17.44
CA PRO A 68 -12.23 -30.17 16.13
C PRO A 68 -13.27 -29.73 15.07
N GLU A 69 -14.50 -29.43 15.49
CA GLU A 69 -15.56 -28.92 14.62
C GLU A 69 -15.26 -27.48 14.16
N GLU A 70 -14.82 -26.62 15.08
CA GLU A 70 -14.38 -25.25 14.77
C GLU A 70 -13.15 -25.27 13.85
N GLU A 71 -12.19 -26.16 14.10
CA GLU A 71 -11.01 -26.38 13.28
C GLU A 71 -11.38 -26.78 11.85
N ARG A 72 -12.24 -27.79 11.69
CA ARG A 72 -12.74 -28.23 10.38
C ARG A 72 -13.43 -27.10 9.62
N LEU A 73 -14.29 -26.35 10.32
CA LEU A 73 -15.00 -25.21 9.74
C LEU A 73 -14.02 -24.10 9.29
N VAL A 74 -12.97 -23.83 10.06
CA VAL A 74 -11.92 -22.88 9.65
C VAL A 74 -11.21 -23.34 8.38
N LEU A 75 -10.86 -24.62 8.26
CA LEU A 75 -10.22 -25.16 7.05
C LEU A 75 -11.14 -25.04 5.83
N GLU A 76 -12.42 -25.41 5.97
CA GLU A 76 -13.42 -25.31 4.90
C GLU A 76 -13.64 -23.86 4.43
N LEU A 77 -13.86 -22.95 5.38
CA LEU A 77 -14.09 -21.54 5.08
C LEU A 77 -12.84 -20.85 4.54
N HIS A 78 -11.65 -21.27 4.97
CA HIS A 78 -10.39 -20.80 4.39
C HIS A 78 -10.22 -21.30 2.95
N ALA A 79 -10.53 -22.56 2.66
CA ALA A 79 -10.52 -23.07 1.29
C ALA A 79 -11.48 -22.28 0.38
N LYS A 80 -12.65 -21.86 0.90
CA LYS A 80 -13.65 -21.08 0.16
C LYS A 80 -13.29 -19.60 0.02
N TRP A 81 -12.74 -18.98 1.06
CA TRP A 81 -12.59 -17.51 1.13
C TRP A 81 -11.15 -17.01 1.23
N GLY A 82 -10.15 -17.88 1.36
CA GLY A 82 -8.77 -17.52 1.61
C GLY A 82 -8.58 -16.77 2.92
N ASN A 83 -7.60 -15.87 2.97
CA ASN A 83 -7.17 -15.14 4.18
C ASN A 83 -8.15 -14.02 4.63
N ARG A 84 -9.45 -14.18 4.39
CA ARG A 84 -10.50 -13.23 4.82
C ARG A 84 -10.95 -13.51 6.25
N TRP A 85 -10.03 -13.37 7.21
CA TRP A 85 -10.20 -13.78 8.61
C TRP A 85 -11.45 -13.24 9.29
N SER A 86 -11.75 -11.95 9.14
CA SER A 86 -12.95 -11.35 9.74
C SER A 86 -14.24 -11.89 9.12
N LYS A 87 -14.21 -12.36 7.86
CA LYS A 87 -15.35 -13.04 7.21
C LYS A 87 -15.53 -14.46 7.74
N ILE A 88 -14.42 -15.17 7.98
CA ILE A 88 -14.42 -16.50 8.60
C ILE A 88 -14.92 -16.40 10.04
N ALA A 89 -14.43 -15.43 10.83
CA ALA A 89 -14.84 -15.20 12.22
C ALA A 89 -16.35 -15.02 12.40
N ARG A 90 -17.03 -14.37 11.45
CA ARG A 90 -18.50 -14.23 11.47
C ARG A 90 -19.25 -15.57 11.42
N LYS A 91 -18.60 -16.66 11.02
CA LYS A 91 -19.16 -18.02 11.00
C LYS A 91 -18.75 -18.86 12.21
N LEU A 92 -17.86 -18.37 13.07
CA LEU A 92 -17.44 -19.03 14.30
C LEU A 92 -17.86 -18.19 15.52
N PRO A 93 -19.06 -18.41 16.07
CA PRO A 93 -19.57 -17.60 17.18
C PRO A 93 -18.64 -17.69 18.39
N GLY A 94 -18.27 -16.53 18.92
CA GLY A 94 -17.36 -16.40 20.06
C GLY A 94 -15.88 -16.58 19.76
N ARG A 95 -15.49 -16.75 18.47
CA ARG A 95 -14.09 -16.74 18.03
C ARG A 95 -13.75 -15.47 17.27
N THR A 96 -12.55 -14.98 17.48
CA THR A 96 -12.03 -13.77 16.83
C THR A 96 -11.26 -14.10 15.56
N ASP A 97 -11.15 -13.11 14.68
CA ASP A 97 -10.31 -13.22 13.48
C ASP A 97 -8.84 -13.44 13.82
N ASN A 98 -8.37 -12.92 14.96
CA ASN A 98 -7.03 -13.14 15.46
C ASN A 98 -6.79 -14.59 15.91
N GLU A 99 -7.75 -15.21 16.61
CA GLU A 99 -7.68 -16.62 16.98
C GLU A 99 -7.64 -17.53 15.74
N ILE A 100 -8.50 -17.28 14.75
CA ILE A 100 -8.56 -18.07 13.52
C ILE A 100 -7.25 -17.98 12.73
N LYS A 101 -6.72 -16.76 12.59
CA LYS A 101 -5.42 -16.52 11.96
C LYS A 101 -4.29 -17.23 12.71
N ASN A 102 -4.33 -17.23 14.05
CA ASN A 102 -3.33 -17.92 14.87
C ASN A 102 -3.43 -19.44 14.74
N TYR A 103 -4.65 -19.99 14.74
CA TYR A 103 -4.88 -21.41 14.48
C TYR A 103 -4.30 -21.80 13.12
N TRP A 104 -4.63 -21.08 12.05
CA TRP A 104 -4.13 -21.38 10.71
C TRP A 104 -2.59 -21.38 10.65
N ARG A 105 -1.94 -20.39 11.28
CA ARG A 105 -0.47 -20.35 11.36
C ARG A 105 0.11 -21.59 12.06
N THR A 106 -0.48 -22.00 13.17
CA THR A 106 -0.04 -23.19 13.92
C THR A 106 -0.29 -24.47 13.12
N HIS A 107 -1.46 -24.58 12.47
CA HIS A 107 -1.84 -25.69 11.62
C HIS A 107 -0.86 -25.86 10.44
N MET A 108 -0.52 -24.77 9.74
CA MET A 108 0.44 -24.80 8.63
C MET A 108 1.86 -25.16 9.08
N ARG A 109 2.29 -24.70 10.26
CA ARG A 109 3.59 -25.11 10.83
C ARG A 109 3.62 -26.61 11.11
N LYS A 110 2.54 -27.17 11.65
CA LYS A 110 2.41 -28.61 11.92
C LYS A 110 2.51 -29.42 10.62
N ILE A 111 1.78 -29.03 9.59
CA ILE A 111 1.84 -29.68 8.26
C ILE A 111 3.26 -29.62 7.68
N ALA A 112 3.93 -28.46 7.77
CA ALA A 112 5.30 -28.30 7.27
C ALA A 112 6.30 -29.20 8.03
N GLN A 113 6.13 -29.37 9.34
CA GLN A 113 6.95 -30.27 10.16
C GLN A 113 6.70 -31.74 9.84
N GLU A 114 5.44 -32.14 9.62
CA GLU A 114 5.07 -33.52 9.26
C GLU A 114 5.64 -33.92 7.89
N LYS A 115 5.66 -33.01 6.92
CA LYS A 115 6.28 -33.23 5.59
C LYS A 115 7.81 -33.40 5.64
N LYS A 116 8.47 -32.90 6.69
CA LYS A 116 9.93 -32.98 6.86
C LYS A 116 10.40 -34.22 7.63
N ARG A 117 9.48 -35.06 8.15
CA ARG A 117 9.86 -36.33 8.78
C ARG A 117 10.13 -37.38 7.70
N PRO A 118 11.34 -37.95 7.59
CA PRO A 118 11.58 -39.07 6.70
C PRO A 118 10.71 -40.26 7.15
N MET A 119 9.95 -40.84 6.22
CA MET A 119 9.20 -42.09 6.44
C MET A 119 10.18 -43.19 6.81
N SER A 120 10.26 -43.52 8.09
CA SER A 120 10.84 -44.79 8.55
C SER A 120 9.73 -45.85 8.46
N PRO A 121 9.94 -46.99 7.79
CA PRO A 121 8.99 -48.07 7.83
C PRO A 121 9.21 -48.83 9.14
N THR A 122 8.19 -48.95 9.99
CA THR A 122 8.20 -49.98 11.02
C THR A 122 6.80 -50.55 11.17
N SER A 123 6.64 -51.69 10.51
CA SER A 123 5.94 -52.88 10.96
C SER A 123 4.72 -52.70 11.88
N SER A 124 3.59 -53.10 11.33
CA SER A 124 2.42 -53.58 12.05
C SER A 124 2.79 -54.51 13.22
N SER A 125 2.39 -54.13 14.43
CA SER A 125 1.85 -55.08 15.39
C SER A 125 0.84 -54.36 16.30
N SER A 126 -0.39 -54.86 16.23
CA SER A 126 -1.49 -54.60 17.13
C SER A 126 -1.12 -54.96 18.57
N ASN A 127 -1.60 -54.19 19.55
CA ASN A 127 -2.37 -54.76 20.67
C ASN A 127 -3.10 -53.67 21.47
N PHE A 128 -4.26 -54.09 21.96
CA PHE A 128 -5.30 -53.37 22.67
C PHE A 128 -4.98 -53.13 24.16
N CYS A 129 -5.77 -52.22 24.76
CA CYS A 129 -6.29 -52.23 26.15
C CYS A 129 -5.64 -51.32 27.22
N SER A 130 -6.40 -50.26 27.55
CA SER A 130 -6.92 -49.82 28.86
C SER A 130 -6.04 -49.51 30.09
N SER A 131 -6.32 -48.30 30.60
CA SER A 131 -6.54 -47.89 31.99
C SER A 131 -5.38 -47.61 32.97
N SER A 132 -5.51 -46.39 33.53
CA SER A 132 -5.30 -45.98 34.93
C SER A 132 -4.00 -45.28 35.37
N MET A 133 -4.28 -44.17 36.05
CA MET A 133 -3.51 -43.29 36.94
C MET A 133 -2.22 -43.84 37.58
N THR A 134 -1.20 -42.97 37.70
CA THR A 134 -0.74 -42.43 39.01
C THR A 134 0.33 -41.33 38.88
N THR A 135 0.31 -40.46 39.86
CA THR A 135 1.21 -39.35 40.25
C THR A 135 2.64 -39.77 40.59
N ALA A 136 3.65 -38.94 40.32
CA ALA A 136 4.67 -38.52 41.31
C ALA A 136 5.70 -37.53 40.74
N THR A 137 6.02 -36.56 41.60
CA THR A 137 6.99 -35.47 41.56
C THR A 137 8.43 -35.97 41.69
N THR A 138 9.41 -35.31 41.05
CA THR A 138 10.71 -34.94 41.66
C THR A 138 11.50 -33.96 40.80
N GLN A 139 12.02 -32.93 41.47
CA GLN A 139 13.10 -32.03 41.04
C GLN A 139 14.44 -32.80 41.02
N ASP A 140 15.41 -32.44 40.16
CA ASP A 140 16.58 -31.62 40.54
C ASP A 140 17.80 -31.77 39.59
N THR A 141 18.63 -30.71 39.56
CA THR A 141 20.07 -30.60 39.21
C THR A 141 20.61 -30.84 37.77
N GLY A 142 20.97 -29.72 37.13
CA GLY A 142 22.36 -29.29 36.85
C GLY A 142 23.38 -30.20 36.14
N GLY A 143 23.71 -29.86 34.88
CA GLY A 143 25.11 -29.72 34.40
C GLY A 143 25.71 -30.84 33.54
N SER A 144 25.89 -30.60 32.22
CA SER A 144 27.19 -30.37 31.57
C SER A 144 27.19 -30.68 30.06
N LYS A 145 28.12 -30.02 29.38
CA LYS A 145 28.35 -29.87 27.93
C LYS A 145 28.25 -31.16 27.10
N GLY A 146 27.41 -31.11 26.06
CA GLY A 146 27.45 -31.99 24.89
C GLY A 146 27.40 -31.17 23.60
N LYS A 147 28.49 -31.23 22.83
CA LYS A 147 28.67 -30.62 21.50
C LYS A 147 27.88 -31.46 20.49
N MET A 148 26.82 -30.93 19.87
CA MET A 148 26.19 -31.58 18.70
C MET A 148 25.69 -30.56 17.67
N ASN A 149 26.23 -30.73 16.48
CA ASN A 149 25.81 -30.41 15.12
C ASN A 149 24.82 -29.26 14.84
N HIS A 150 25.32 -28.39 13.96
CA HIS A 150 24.68 -27.21 13.41
C HIS A 150 23.71 -27.60 12.29
N ASP A 151 22.56 -28.19 12.63
CA ASP A 151 21.52 -28.51 11.66
C ASP A 151 20.61 -27.30 11.39
N GLY A 152 20.85 -26.67 10.23
CA GLY A 152 19.94 -25.88 9.40
C GLY A 152 18.79 -25.12 10.07
N TYR A 153 19.06 -23.92 10.58
CA TYR A 153 18.00 -22.94 10.84
C TYR A 153 17.45 -22.40 9.51
N TYR A 154 16.35 -22.98 9.03
CA TYR A 154 15.61 -22.43 7.88
C TYR A 154 14.93 -21.12 8.28
N SER A 155 15.14 -20.08 7.47
CA SER A 155 14.51 -18.77 7.69
C SER A 155 13.00 -18.87 7.52
N MET A 156 12.25 -18.06 8.25
CA MET A 156 10.79 -17.93 8.12
C MET A 156 10.35 -17.74 6.66
N ASP A 157 11.17 -17.13 5.83
CA ASP A 157 10.91 -16.88 4.40
C ASP A 157 10.90 -18.16 3.55
N ASP A 158 11.67 -19.17 3.92
CA ASP A 158 11.79 -20.43 3.17
C ASP A 158 10.55 -21.31 3.35
N ILE A 159 9.93 -21.26 4.54
CA ILE A 159 8.70 -21.98 4.87
C ILE A 159 7.50 -21.37 4.13
N TRP A 160 7.44 -20.03 4.00
CA TRP A 160 6.41 -19.36 3.20
C TRP A 160 6.55 -19.66 1.71
N ARG A 161 7.78 -19.83 1.22
CA ARG A 161 8.04 -20.25 -0.18
C ARG A 161 7.52 -21.65 -0.49
N GLU A 162 7.66 -22.61 0.43
CA GLU A 162 7.17 -23.99 0.25
C GLU A 162 5.64 -24.08 0.30
N ILE A 163 5.00 -23.29 1.16
CA ILE A 163 3.53 -23.25 1.28
C ILE A 163 2.88 -22.68 0.00
N ASP A 164 3.41 -21.58 -0.53
CA ASP A 164 2.97 -20.97 -1.80
C ASP A 164 3.12 -21.92 -3.01
N GLN A 165 4.01 -22.92 -2.93
CA GLN A 165 4.21 -23.93 -3.98
C GLN A 165 3.27 -25.14 -3.84
N SER A 166 2.84 -25.48 -2.62
CA SER A 166 2.00 -26.67 -2.37
C SER A 166 0.48 -26.44 -2.44
N GLY A 167 0.01 -25.18 -2.43
CA GLY A 167 -1.41 -24.82 -2.57
C GLY A 167 -1.98 -24.92 -3.99
N GLU A 168 -1.21 -25.46 -4.94
CA GLU A 168 -1.56 -25.41 -6.36
C GLU A 168 -1.83 -26.78 -7.00
N SER A 169 -1.76 -27.85 -6.22
CA SER A 169 -2.01 -29.23 -6.68
C SER A 169 -3.36 -29.81 -6.27
N ILE A 170 -4.27 -29.04 -5.66
CA ILE A 170 -5.62 -29.53 -5.31
C ILE A 170 -6.69 -28.53 -5.77
N THR A 171 -6.86 -28.40 -7.08
CA THR A 171 -8.14 -28.00 -7.68
C THR A 171 -8.29 -28.68 -9.05
N LYS A 172 -8.99 -29.82 -9.10
CA LYS A 172 -9.77 -30.24 -10.27
C LYS A 172 -11.26 -30.13 -9.92
N PRO A 173 -12.13 -29.75 -10.86
CA PRO A 173 -13.46 -29.23 -10.56
C PRO A 173 -14.49 -30.35 -10.45
N VAL A 174 -15.40 -30.24 -9.47
CA VAL A 174 -16.73 -30.87 -9.56
C VAL A 174 -17.67 -29.80 -10.10
N LYS A 175 -18.29 -30.12 -11.24
CA LYS A 175 -19.22 -29.29 -12.00
C LYS A 175 -20.65 -29.37 -11.44
N ASP A 176 -21.35 -28.28 -11.69
CA ASP A 176 -22.80 -28.06 -11.75
C ASP A 176 -23.58 -27.98 -10.42
N ILE A 177 -24.06 -26.77 -10.11
CA ILE A 177 -25.49 -26.42 -10.01
C ILE A 177 -25.63 -24.88 -10.05
N TYR A 178 -26.49 -24.42 -10.95
CA TYR A 178 -26.96 -23.04 -11.16
C TYR A 178 -27.99 -22.63 -10.09
N TYR A 179 -27.92 -21.39 -9.56
CA TYR A 179 -28.97 -20.35 -9.64
C TYR A 179 -28.73 -19.15 -8.69
N SER A 180 -28.96 -17.97 -9.26
CA SER A 180 -29.62 -16.77 -8.70
C SER A 180 -28.85 -15.80 -7.78
N GLU A 181 -28.76 -14.56 -8.26
CA GLU A 181 -28.35 -13.34 -7.56
C GLU A 181 -29.43 -12.85 -6.58
N GLN A 182 -29.03 -12.35 -5.41
CA GLN A 182 -29.65 -11.17 -4.81
C GLN A 182 -28.67 -10.50 -3.84
N SER A 183 -28.37 -9.22 -4.12
CA SER A 183 -27.56 -8.31 -3.33
C SER A 183 -28.25 -7.89 -2.02
N CYS A 184 -27.47 -7.75 -0.94
CA CYS A 184 -27.74 -6.77 0.11
C CYS A 184 -26.42 -6.31 0.78
N TYR A 185 -26.09 -5.04 0.51
CA TYR A 185 -24.92 -4.31 1.01
C TYR A 185 -25.10 -3.90 2.47
N LEU A 186 -24.12 -4.18 3.33
CA LEU A 186 -23.82 -3.40 4.53
C LEU A 186 -22.30 -3.39 4.78
N ASN A 187 -21.68 -2.25 4.49
CA ASN A 187 -20.27 -1.92 4.77
C ASN A 187 -20.14 -1.27 6.16
N PHE A 188 -18.94 -1.38 6.79
CA PHE A 188 -18.18 -0.30 7.46
C PHE A 188 -16.85 -0.84 8.08
N PRO A 189 -15.82 0.00 8.35
CA PRO A 189 -14.46 -0.16 7.83
C PRO A 189 -13.38 -0.44 8.92
N PRO A 190 -12.15 -0.86 8.57
CA PRO A 190 -11.02 -0.91 9.51
C PRO A 190 -10.22 0.41 9.53
N LEU A 191 -9.97 0.93 10.73
CA LEU A 191 -9.28 2.20 10.98
C LEU A 191 -7.75 2.07 11.12
N ALA A 192 -7.09 2.80 10.21
CA ALA A 192 -5.84 3.59 10.26
C ALA A 192 -4.51 3.00 10.79
N SER A 193 -3.58 2.91 9.85
CA SER A 193 -2.13 3.15 10.03
C SER A 193 -1.83 4.66 9.94
N PRO A 194 -0.65 5.13 10.40
CA PRO A 194 -0.32 6.56 10.48
C PRO A 194 -0.47 7.30 9.15
N ALA A 195 -0.96 8.55 9.22
CA ALA A 195 -1.48 9.33 8.10
C ALA A 195 -0.52 9.55 6.92
N TRP A 196 0.79 9.45 7.10
CA TRP A 196 1.76 9.66 6.02
C TRP A 196 2.26 8.37 5.34
N GLU A 197 2.11 7.20 5.99
CA GLU A 197 2.38 5.89 5.36
C GLU A 197 1.20 5.44 4.48
N SER A 198 -0.03 5.75 4.91
CA SER A 198 -1.24 5.54 4.12
C SER A 198 -1.30 6.41 2.85
N SER A 199 -0.73 7.62 2.91
CA SER A 199 -0.75 8.58 1.81
C SER A 199 0.13 8.17 0.62
N LEU A 200 1.06 7.23 0.79
CA LEU A 200 2.00 6.76 -0.24
C LEU A 200 1.56 5.42 -0.86
N GLU A 201 0.90 4.55 -0.08
CA GLU A 201 0.23 3.35 -0.63
C GLU A 201 -1.04 3.69 -1.43
N SER A 202 -1.72 4.80 -1.09
CA SER A 202 -2.88 5.33 -1.80
C SER A 202 -2.57 5.93 -3.17
N ILE A 203 -1.31 6.23 -3.50
CA ILE A 203 -0.93 6.90 -4.76
C ILE A 203 -1.15 5.98 -5.97
N TRP A 204 -1.18 4.65 -5.75
CA TRP A 204 -1.18 3.67 -6.84
C TRP A 204 -2.13 2.47 -6.63
N ASN A 205 -2.78 2.36 -5.48
CA ASN A 205 -3.91 1.46 -5.27
C ASN A 205 -5.20 2.28 -5.30
N MET A 206 -5.78 2.43 -6.48
CA MET A 206 -7.17 2.84 -6.62
C MET A 206 -7.93 1.63 -7.11
N ASP A 207 -8.65 1.00 -6.19
CA ASP A 207 -9.70 0.04 -6.51
C ASP A 207 -10.92 0.81 -7.04
N ALA A 208 -11.51 0.23 -8.07
CA ALA A 208 -12.79 0.52 -8.73
C ALA A 208 -13.71 1.56 -8.06
N ASP A 209 -13.81 2.75 -8.65
CA ASP A 209 -15.01 3.20 -9.37
C ASP A 209 -14.81 4.64 -9.87
N GLU A 210 -14.43 4.79 -11.13
CA GLU A 210 -14.53 6.07 -11.85
C GLU A 210 -15.00 5.80 -13.28
N SER A 211 -16.30 5.65 -13.46
CA SER A 211 -16.92 5.75 -14.78
C SER A 211 -17.38 7.19 -14.97
N LYS A 212 -16.56 8.00 -15.69
CA LYS A 212 -16.98 9.05 -16.66
C LYS A 212 -15.93 10.14 -16.98
N ILE A 213 -14.73 10.15 -16.38
CA ILE A 213 -13.77 11.26 -16.62
C ILE A 213 -12.58 10.88 -17.53
N SER A 214 -12.36 9.59 -17.82
CA SER A 214 -11.16 9.16 -18.56
C SER A 214 -11.20 9.37 -20.08
N SER A 215 -12.37 9.55 -20.69
CA SER A 215 -12.48 9.64 -22.16
C SER A 215 -11.96 10.96 -22.72
N PHE A 216 -12.05 12.06 -21.98
CA PHE A 216 -11.73 13.40 -22.51
C PHE A 216 -10.25 13.78 -22.28
N ALA A 217 -9.63 13.28 -21.20
CA ALA A 217 -8.24 13.61 -20.86
C ALA A 217 -7.20 12.86 -21.71
N ILE A 218 -7.56 11.67 -22.23
CA ILE A 218 -6.68 10.84 -23.08
C ILE A 218 -6.48 11.51 -24.45
N ASP A 219 -7.53 12.13 -25.01
CA ASP A 219 -7.47 12.71 -26.36
C ASP A 219 -6.57 13.96 -26.41
N HIS A 220 -6.72 14.87 -25.46
CA HIS A 220 -5.98 16.14 -25.48
C HIS A 220 -4.49 16.03 -25.12
N ARG A 221 -4.11 15.10 -24.24
CA ARG A 221 -2.68 14.83 -23.93
C ARG A 221 -1.99 14.09 -25.07
N THR A 222 -2.71 13.25 -25.80
CA THR A 222 -2.20 12.57 -27.01
C THR A 222 -1.94 13.58 -28.13
N ILE A 223 -2.88 14.49 -28.37
CA ILE A 223 -2.68 15.61 -29.32
C ILE A 223 -1.44 16.43 -28.93
N SER A 224 -1.32 16.80 -27.66
CA SER A 224 -0.16 17.54 -27.16
C SER A 224 1.16 16.80 -27.42
N LEU A 225 1.20 15.49 -27.13
CA LEU A 225 2.41 14.68 -27.38
C LEU A 225 2.74 14.63 -28.87
N LEU A 226 1.76 14.40 -29.74
CA LEU A 226 1.96 14.34 -31.18
C LEU A 226 2.48 15.68 -31.72
N SER A 227 1.96 16.80 -31.25
CA SER A 227 2.46 18.14 -31.59
C SER A 227 3.91 18.37 -31.15
N ILE A 228 4.27 17.95 -29.92
CA ILE A 228 5.64 18.06 -29.41
C ILE A 228 6.58 17.15 -30.21
N VAL A 229 6.22 15.87 -30.40
CA VAL A 229 7.04 14.88 -31.13
C VAL A 229 7.21 15.29 -32.60
N SER A 230 6.15 15.79 -33.26
CA SER A 230 6.25 16.32 -34.62
C SER A 230 7.20 17.53 -34.69
N SER A 231 7.17 18.42 -33.69
CA SER A 231 8.07 19.58 -33.62
C SER A 231 9.53 19.17 -33.38
N VAL A 232 9.76 18.15 -32.56
CA VAL A 232 11.09 17.57 -32.29
C VAL A 232 11.63 16.85 -33.53
N LEU A 233 10.83 16.02 -34.18
CA LEU A 233 11.21 15.29 -35.41
C LEU A 233 11.42 16.22 -36.60
N SER A 234 10.72 17.36 -36.65
CA SER A 234 10.91 18.38 -37.68
C SER A 234 12.18 19.23 -37.47
N ASN A 235 13.04 18.89 -36.51
CA ASN A 235 14.25 19.63 -36.12
C ASN A 235 14.04 21.13 -35.81
N LYS A 236 12.79 21.56 -35.58
CA LYS A 236 12.48 22.92 -35.11
C LYS A 236 12.92 23.16 -33.66
N THR A 237 13.48 22.15 -33.01
CA THR A 237 14.11 22.16 -31.69
C THR A 237 15.32 23.07 -31.58
N ILE A 238 15.99 23.40 -32.69
CA ILE A 238 17.10 24.36 -32.67
C ILE A 238 16.60 25.81 -32.47
N ASN A 239 15.32 26.09 -32.76
CA ASN A 239 14.71 27.43 -32.71
C ASN A 239 13.41 27.49 -31.89
N GLY A 240 13.33 26.85 -30.72
CA GLY A 240 12.29 27.19 -29.74
C GLY A 240 10.86 26.69 -29.97
N GLY A 241 10.67 25.71 -30.86
CA GLY A 241 9.34 25.32 -31.33
C GLY A 241 8.45 24.51 -30.35
N ALA A 242 9.01 23.84 -29.34
CA ALA A 242 8.26 22.81 -28.60
C ALA A 242 7.18 23.41 -27.68
N TYR A 243 7.52 24.44 -26.91
CA TYR A 243 6.55 25.12 -26.04
C TYR A 243 5.63 26.05 -26.84
N SER A 244 6.11 26.69 -27.90
CA SER A 244 5.24 27.49 -28.78
C SER A 244 4.19 26.63 -29.49
N ALA A 245 4.50 25.37 -29.84
CA ALA A 245 3.56 24.46 -30.48
C ALA A 245 2.45 23.92 -29.56
N ALA A 246 2.75 23.65 -28.28
CA ALA A 246 1.83 22.94 -27.38
C ALA A 246 1.63 23.59 -26.00
N GLY A 247 2.35 24.65 -25.68
CA GLY A 247 2.42 25.26 -24.34
C GLY A 247 1.08 25.81 -23.84
N TYR A 248 0.27 26.40 -24.71
CA TYR A 248 -1.09 26.84 -24.36
C TYR A 248 -1.96 25.65 -23.96
N LEU A 249 -2.02 24.61 -24.80
CA LEU A 249 -2.82 23.41 -24.54
C LEU A 249 -2.35 22.70 -23.26
N ILE A 250 -1.05 22.55 -23.07
CA ILE A 250 -0.45 21.98 -21.86
C ILE A 250 -0.84 22.78 -20.62
N SER A 251 -0.82 24.11 -20.69
CA SER A 251 -1.17 24.99 -19.57
C SER A 251 -2.65 24.85 -19.20
N VAL A 252 -3.55 24.80 -20.19
CA VAL A 252 -4.99 24.57 -19.96
C VAL A 252 -5.24 23.20 -19.34
N ILE A 253 -4.64 22.14 -19.88
CA ILE A 253 -4.78 20.78 -19.35
C ILE A 253 -4.22 20.69 -17.91
N GLN A 254 -3.09 21.35 -17.65
CA GLN A 254 -2.47 21.37 -16.32
C GLN A 254 -3.34 22.16 -15.31
N ALA A 255 -3.98 23.25 -15.73
CA ALA A 255 -4.94 23.95 -14.89
C ALA A 255 -6.17 23.07 -14.60
N ALA A 256 -6.73 22.41 -15.62
CA ALA A 256 -7.88 21.52 -15.47
C ALA A 256 -7.58 20.30 -14.56
N ALA A 257 -6.33 19.87 -14.46
CA ALA A 257 -5.91 18.80 -13.55
C ALA A 257 -6.14 19.12 -12.06
N VAL A 258 -6.45 20.37 -11.69
CA VAL A 258 -6.89 20.72 -10.33
C VAL A 258 -8.16 19.95 -9.93
N LEU A 259 -8.98 19.54 -10.90
CA LEU A 259 -10.19 18.75 -10.65
C LEU A 259 -9.85 17.43 -9.94
N GLU A 260 -8.70 16.80 -10.22
CA GLU A 260 -8.24 15.60 -9.50
C GLU A 260 -8.03 15.88 -8.01
N VAL A 261 -7.57 17.08 -7.67
CA VAL A 261 -7.40 17.52 -6.28
C VAL A 261 -8.77 17.78 -5.63
N LEU A 262 -9.65 18.49 -6.34
CA LEU A 262 -10.96 18.88 -5.82
C LEU A 262 -11.86 17.66 -5.55
N HIS A 263 -11.88 16.68 -6.45
CA HIS A 263 -12.68 15.47 -6.25
C HIS A 263 -12.21 14.68 -5.01
N GLY A 264 -10.90 14.58 -4.78
CA GLY A 264 -10.35 13.98 -3.56
C GLY A 264 -10.62 14.82 -2.31
N ALA A 265 -10.69 16.15 -2.41
CA ALA A 265 -10.93 17.04 -1.27
C ALA A 265 -12.40 17.03 -0.84
N ILE A 266 -13.31 16.95 -1.80
CA ILE A 266 -14.76 16.85 -1.57
C ILE A 266 -15.15 15.43 -1.12
N GLY A 267 -14.26 14.45 -1.32
CA GLY A 267 -14.51 13.04 -0.98
C GLY A 267 -15.39 12.32 -2.01
N ILE A 268 -15.48 12.85 -3.23
CA ILE A 268 -16.08 12.15 -4.37
C ILE A 268 -15.30 10.87 -4.66
N VAL A 269 -13.98 10.94 -4.46
CA VAL A 269 -13.06 9.83 -4.68
C VAL A 269 -12.47 9.42 -3.32
N PRO A 270 -12.38 8.10 -3.02
CA PRO A 270 -11.87 7.62 -1.74
C PRO A 270 -10.37 7.88 -1.51
N SER A 271 -9.63 8.34 -2.53
CA SER A 271 -8.25 8.80 -2.38
C SER A 271 -8.21 10.16 -1.72
N GLY A 272 -7.40 10.32 -0.67
CA GLY A 272 -7.16 11.63 -0.06
C GLY A 272 -6.56 12.65 -1.06
N PHE A 273 -6.82 13.94 -0.84
CA PHE A 273 -6.46 15.02 -1.77
C PHE A 273 -4.99 15.46 -1.73
N LEU A 274 -4.28 15.18 -0.64
CA LEU A 274 -2.96 15.78 -0.39
C LEU A 274 -1.90 15.34 -1.42
N SER A 275 -1.94 14.08 -1.85
CA SER A 275 -1.01 13.58 -2.88
C SER A 275 -1.29 14.18 -4.26
N PRO A 276 -2.53 14.13 -4.79
CA PRO A 276 -2.88 14.87 -6.00
C PRO A 276 -2.51 16.36 -5.93
N LEU A 277 -2.75 16.99 -4.78
CA LEU A 277 -2.41 18.40 -4.55
C LEU A 277 -0.91 18.65 -4.73
N MET A 278 -0.05 17.86 -4.08
CA MET A 278 1.40 18.03 -4.19
C MET A 278 1.92 17.81 -5.62
N GLN A 279 1.36 16.82 -6.33
CA GLN A 279 1.75 16.53 -7.72
C GLN A 279 1.29 17.64 -8.66
N TRP A 280 0.06 18.10 -8.50
CA TRP A 280 -0.50 19.21 -9.27
C TRP A 280 0.26 20.50 -8.97
N SER A 281 0.48 20.84 -7.70
CA SER A 281 1.17 22.08 -7.31
C SER A 281 2.59 22.14 -7.85
N GLY A 282 3.35 21.04 -7.80
CA GLY A 282 4.70 20.97 -8.36
C GLY A 282 4.73 21.20 -9.87
N ARG A 283 3.86 20.50 -10.62
CA ARG A 283 3.78 20.62 -12.09
C ARG A 283 3.24 21.99 -12.52
N THR A 284 2.27 22.53 -11.80
CA THR A 284 1.67 23.86 -12.05
C THR A 284 2.68 24.96 -11.77
N HIS A 285 3.45 24.85 -10.68
CA HIS A 285 4.56 25.77 -10.41
C HIS A 285 5.60 25.74 -11.53
N PHE A 286 6.00 24.54 -11.97
CA PHE A 286 6.94 24.39 -13.09
C PHE A 286 6.42 25.02 -14.40
N ILE A 287 5.22 24.64 -14.85
CA ILE A 287 4.68 25.10 -16.15
C ILE A 287 4.25 26.57 -16.09
N LEU A 288 3.40 26.95 -15.15
CA LEU A 288 2.77 28.27 -15.16
C LEU A 288 3.66 29.33 -14.51
N ALA A 289 4.29 28.99 -13.39
CA ALA A 289 5.01 29.98 -12.60
C ALA A 289 6.45 30.21 -13.07
N ILE A 290 7.09 29.20 -13.68
CA ILE A 290 8.46 29.30 -14.21
C ILE A 290 8.43 29.41 -15.73
N VAL A 291 8.03 28.35 -16.43
CA VAL A 291 8.10 28.29 -17.90
C VAL A 291 7.21 29.37 -18.55
N GLY A 292 6.00 29.57 -18.04
CA GLY A 292 5.06 30.55 -18.55
C GLY A 292 5.47 32.02 -18.34
N GLN A 293 6.38 32.32 -17.41
CA GLN A 293 6.84 33.68 -17.12
C GLN A 293 8.23 34.01 -17.70
N ILE A 294 8.99 32.99 -18.09
CA ILE A 294 10.38 33.14 -18.52
C ILE A 294 10.51 32.54 -19.92
N ASN A 295 10.38 33.39 -20.93
CA ASN A 295 10.44 32.96 -22.33
C ASN A 295 11.78 32.32 -22.69
N GLU A 296 12.87 32.71 -22.02
CA GLU A 296 14.25 32.23 -22.27
C GLU A 296 14.45 30.74 -21.95
N VAL A 297 13.59 30.16 -21.10
CA VAL A 297 13.62 28.72 -20.79
C VAL A 297 12.72 27.91 -21.70
N GLN A 298 11.78 28.54 -22.42
CA GLN A 298 10.84 27.86 -23.33
C GLN A 298 11.56 27.21 -24.52
N ASP A 299 12.68 27.80 -24.95
CA ASP A 299 13.47 27.29 -26.07
C ASP A 299 14.41 26.14 -25.70
N SER A 300 14.45 25.76 -24.42
CA SER A 300 15.38 24.75 -23.97
C SER A 300 14.96 23.34 -24.40
N PRO A 301 15.88 22.51 -24.93
CA PRO A 301 15.58 21.11 -25.27
C PRO A 301 15.17 20.29 -24.03
N TRP A 302 15.65 20.67 -22.84
CA TRP A 302 15.28 20.04 -21.58
C TRP A 302 13.79 20.18 -21.27
N LEU A 303 13.16 21.29 -21.66
CA LEU A 303 11.72 21.48 -21.52
C LEU A 303 10.96 20.49 -22.40
N ALA A 304 11.34 20.36 -23.67
CA ALA A 304 10.72 19.40 -24.59
C ALA A 304 10.84 17.96 -24.05
N ILE A 305 12.03 17.56 -23.59
CA ILE A 305 12.28 16.24 -22.98
C ILE A 305 11.37 16.02 -21.76
N THR A 306 11.25 17.01 -20.88
CA THR A 306 10.39 16.94 -19.69
C THR A 306 8.93 16.74 -20.06
N LEU A 307 8.42 17.55 -20.99
CA LEU A 307 7.02 17.50 -21.43
C LEU A 307 6.70 16.17 -22.12
N VAL A 308 7.60 15.66 -22.97
CA VAL A 308 7.46 14.32 -23.58
C VAL A 308 7.43 13.24 -22.50
N ALA A 309 8.34 13.26 -21.53
CA ALA A 309 8.37 12.29 -20.45
C ALA A 309 7.06 12.30 -19.63
N TRP A 310 6.54 13.48 -19.30
CA TRP A 310 5.25 13.62 -18.62
C TRP A 310 4.09 13.07 -19.45
N CYS A 311 4.01 13.44 -20.73
CA CYS A 311 2.97 12.95 -21.64
C CYS A 311 2.99 11.42 -21.77
N ILE A 312 4.17 10.82 -21.96
CA ILE A 312 4.30 9.35 -22.02
C ILE A 312 3.83 8.71 -20.70
N SER A 313 4.16 9.30 -19.54
CA SER A 313 3.68 8.81 -18.24
C SER A 313 2.15 8.77 -18.20
N GLU A 314 1.48 9.83 -18.65
CA GLU A 314 0.02 9.90 -18.65
C GLU A 314 -0.62 8.96 -19.68
N MET A 315 -0.02 8.80 -20.86
CA MET A 315 -0.45 7.85 -21.89
C MET A 315 -0.33 6.39 -21.47
N ILE A 316 0.53 6.08 -20.49
CA ILE A 316 0.57 4.75 -19.89
C ILE A 316 -0.45 4.65 -18.75
N ARG A 317 -0.56 5.71 -17.94
CA ARG A 317 -1.35 5.75 -16.71
C ARG A 317 -2.84 5.65 -16.97
N TYR A 318 -3.41 6.55 -17.77
CA TYR A 318 -4.86 6.63 -17.94
C TYR A 318 -5.45 5.43 -18.69
N PRO A 319 -4.85 4.94 -19.81
CA PRO A 319 -5.34 3.72 -20.45
C PRO A 319 -5.27 2.50 -19.54
N HIS A 320 -4.22 2.37 -18.72
CA HIS A 320 -4.15 1.28 -17.74
C HIS A 320 -5.32 1.36 -16.74
N TYR A 321 -5.61 2.56 -16.20
CA TYR A 321 -6.73 2.72 -15.28
C TYR A 321 -8.06 2.38 -15.95
N ALA A 322 -8.33 2.96 -17.12
CA ALA A 322 -9.57 2.72 -17.86
C ALA A 322 -9.78 1.23 -18.15
N LEU A 323 -8.75 0.53 -18.65
CA LEU A 323 -8.86 -0.89 -18.98
C LEU A 323 -8.90 -1.79 -17.73
N THR A 324 -8.32 -1.34 -16.62
CA THR A 324 -8.43 -2.06 -15.33
C THR A 324 -9.85 -1.97 -14.80
N CYS A 325 -10.50 -0.81 -14.88
CA CYS A 325 -11.92 -0.65 -14.52
C CYS A 325 -12.83 -1.54 -15.38
N LEU A 326 -12.49 -1.72 -16.65
CA LEU A 326 -13.23 -2.62 -17.56
C LEU A 326 -12.91 -4.11 -17.36
N GLY A 327 -12.01 -4.46 -16.44
CA GLY A 327 -11.57 -5.85 -16.22
C GLY A 327 -10.82 -6.48 -17.41
N ARG A 328 -10.37 -5.66 -18.37
CA ARG A 328 -9.75 -6.09 -19.65
C ARG A 328 -8.34 -5.55 -19.85
N CYS A 329 -7.64 -5.16 -18.77
CA CYS A 329 -6.29 -4.59 -18.88
C CYS A 329 -5.27 -5.63 -19.39
N PRO A 330 -4.63 -5.40 -20.54
CA PRO A 330 -3.64 -6.32 -21.06
C PRO A 330 -2.36 -6.28 -20.21
N TYR A 331 -1.71 -7.44 -20.06
CA TYR A 331 -0.53 -7.57 -19.19
C TYR A 331 0.63 -6.66 -19.59
N TRP A 332 0.86 -6.44 -20.89
CA TRP A 332 1.93 -5.56 -21.36
C TRP A 332 1.76 -4.12 -20.88
N LEU A 333 0.52 -3.63 -20.78
CA LEU A 333 0.22 -2.29 -20.31
C LEU A 333 0.41 -2.18 -18.79
N THR A 334 0.04 -3.23 -18.04
CA THR A 334 0.36 -3.37 -16.62
C THR A 334 1.88 -3.41 -16.39
N TYR A 335 2.61 -4.18 -17.18
CA TYR A 335 4.07 -4.25 -17.13
C TYR A 335 4.71 -2.88 -17.39
N LEU A 336 4.26 -2.21 -18.45
CA LEU A 336 4.75 -0.88 -18.84
C LEU A 336 4.47 0.15 -17.75
N ARG A 337 3.30 0.11 -17.11
CA ARG A 337 2.97 1.00 -16.01
C ARG A 337 3.91 0.86 -14.81
N TYR A 338 4.23 -0.37 -14.43
CA TYR A 338 5.10 -0.63 -13.28
C TYR A 338 6.60 -0.69 -13.63
N THR A 339 6.99 -0.43 -14.87
CA THR A 339 8.41 -0.47 -15.30
C THR A 339 8.86 0.78 -16.02
N GLY A 340 7.98 1.47 -16.76
CA GLY A 340 8.30 2.65 -17.56
C GLY A 340 8.84 3.82 -16.73
N PHE A 341 8.47 3.91 -15.45
CA PHE A 341 8.99 4.94 -14.54
C PHE A 341 10.52 4.88 -14.39
N ILE A 342 11.17 3.73 -14.60
CA ILE A 342 12.62 3.57 -14.44
C ILE A 342 13.38 4.54 -15.35
N ILE A 343 12.86 4.80 -16.56
CA ILE A 343 13.48 5.73 -17.52
C ILE A 343 12.77 7.09 -17.48
N ILE A 344 11.44 7.09 -17.48
CA ILE A 344 10.64 8.31 -17.60
C ILE A 344 10.83 9.22 -16.38
N TYR A 345 10.91 8.65 -15.18
CA TYR A 345 10.90 9.42 -13.93
C TYR A 345 12.22 10.18 -13.68
N PRO A 346 13.42 9.58 -13.85
CA PRO A 346 14.67 10.35 -13.81
C PRO A 346 14.78 11.37 -14.94
N THR A 347 14.31 11.03 -16.15
CA THR A 347 14.35 11.93 -17.31
C THR A 347 13.54 13.20 -17.06
N GLY A 348 12.31 13.06 -16.55
CA GLY A 348 11.47 14.20 -16.18
C GLY A 348 12.09 15.06 -15.08
N LEU A 349 12.62 14.44 -14.01
CA LEU A 349 13.26 15.17 -12.91
C LEU A 349 14.45 16.00 -13.39
N VAL A 350 15.36 15.38 -14.14
CA VAL A 350 16.58 16.06 -14.60
C VAL A 350 16.21 17.27 -15.46
N GLY A 351 15.23 17.11 -16.36
CA GLY A 351 14.74 18.22 -17.16
C GLY A 351 14.11 19.34 -16.32
N GLU A 352 13.29 19.00 -15.32
CA GLU A 352 12.71 19.99 -14.40
C GLU A 352 13.79 20.78 -13.65
N LEU A 353 14.77 20.09 -13.05
CA LEU A 353 15.86 20.71 -12.30
C LEU A 353 16.71 21.62 -13.18
N LEU A 354 17.04 21.19 -14.40
CA LEU A 354 17.84 21.99 -15.33
C LEU A 354 17.11 23.24 -15.80
N ILE A 355 15.80 23.16 -16.05
CA ILE A 355 14.98 24.32 -16.40
C ILE A 355 14.86 25.29 -15.22
N MET A 356 14.62 24.78 -14.01
CA MET A 356 14.59 25.60 -12.80
C MET A 356 15.93 26.29 -12.55
N TYR A 357 17.05 25.57 -12.74
CA TYR A 357 18.38 26.15 -12.64
C TYR A 357 18.63 27.23 -13.70
N LYS A 358 18.25 26.99 -14.96
CA LYS A 358 18.37 27.98 -16.04
C LYS A 358 17.48 29.22 -15.81
N ALA A 359 16.36 29.07 -15.10
CA ALA A 359 15.46 30.16 -14.75
C ALA A 359 16.01 31.10 -13.64
N LEU A 360 16.90 30.62 -12.76
CA LEU A 360 17.43 31.38 -11.62
C LEU A 360 17.96 32.80 -11.94
N PRO A 361 18.83 33.02 -12.96
CA PRO A 361 19.32 34.35 -13.27
C PRO A 361 18.18 35.31 -13.64
N HIS A 362 17.22 34.86 -14.45
CA HIS A 362 16.07 35.66 -14.86
C HIS A 362 15.13 35.97 -13.70
N VAL A 363 14.93 35.01 -12.79
CA VAL A 363 14.16 35.21 -11.55
C VAL A 363 14.79 36.28 -10.68
N LYS A 364 16.12 36.25 -10.53
CA LYS A 364 16.87 37.21 -9.72
C LYS A 364 16.86 38.60 -10.33
N GLU A 365 17.13 38.70 -11.63
CA GLU A 365 17.21 39.97 -12.36
C GLU A 365 15.86 40.69 -12.43
N ARG A 366 14.79 39.95 -12.73
CA ARG A 366 13.42 40.50 -12.85
C ARG A 366 12.70 40.62 -11.51
N ASN A 367 13.30 40.13 -10.42
CA ASN A 367 12.70 40.05 -9.10
C ASN A 367 11.28 39.44 -9.13
N LEU A 368 11.14 38.30 -9.82
CA LEU A 368 9.83 37.69 -10.09
C LEU A 368 9.08 37.38 -8.79
N TYR A 369 7.78 37.70 -8.78
CA TYR A 369 6.86 37.51 -7.65
C TYR A 369 7.23 38.24 -6.36
N ALA A 370 8.04 39.30 -6.41
CA ALA A 370 8.44 40.07 -5.23
C ALA A 370 7.25 40.49 -4.34
N ASN A 371 6.15 40.96 -4.94
CA ASN A 371 4.96 41.37 -4.20
C ASN A 371 4.34 40.21 -3.40
N PHE A 372 4.23 39.03 -4.00
CA PHE A 372 3.69 37.85 -3.33
C PHE A 372 4.65 37.33 -2.24
N PHE A 373 5.95 37.33 -2.54
CA PHE A 373 6.97 36.85 -1.59
C PHE A 373 7.32 37.86 -0.49
N SER A 374 6.84 39.11 -0.56
CA SER A 374 7.06 40.14 0.47
C SER A 374 6.52 39.75 1.87
N VAL A 375 5.54 38.84 1.91
CA VAL A 375 4.95 38.31 3.15
C VAL A 375 5.88 37.29 3.84
N PHE A 376 6.83 36.71 3.10
CA PHE A 376 7.74 35.69 3.61
C PHE A 376 9.13 36.27 3.92
N PRO A 377 9.90 35.65 4.84
CA PRO A 377 11.24 36.11 5.17
C PRO A 377 12.30 35.76 4.10
N PHE A 378 11.87 35.29 2.92
CA PHE A 378 12.74 34.88 1.83
C PHE A 378 12.15 35.26 0.48
N SER A 379 13.01 35.51 -0.50
CA SER A 379 12.60 35.83 -1.86
C SER A 379 12.24 34.59 -2.68
N TYR A 380 11.55 34.79 -3.80
CA TYR A 380 11.25 33.69 -4.73
C TYR A 380 12.51 32.99 -5.24
N TYR A 381 13.59 33.75 -5.46
CA TYR A 381 14.90 33.21 -5.82
C TYR A 381 15.44 32.24 -4.75
N GLN A 382 15.36 32.63 -3.47
CA GLN A 382 15.79 31.78 -2.35
C GLN A 382 14.89 30.55 -2.20
N PHE A 383 13.59 30.68 -2.43
CA PHE A 383 12.66 29.57 -2.49
C PHE A 383 13.07 28.56 -3.57
N LEU A 384 13.33 29.01 -4.81
CA LEU A 384 13.75 28.13 -5.90
C LEU A 384 15.09 27.43 -5.62
N LEU A 385 16.05 28.12 -4.99
CA LEU A 385 17.29 27.49 -4.54
C LEU A 385 17.04 26.37 -3.53
N ALA A 386 16.15 26.61 -2.55
CA ALA A 386 15.77 25.58 -1.58
C ALA A 386 15.08 24.39 -2.27
N VAL A 387 14.20 24.65 -3.24
CA VAL A 387 13.57 23.59 -4.06
C VAL A 387 14.63 22.78 -4.80
N LEU A 388 15.56 23.43 -5.50
CA LEU A 388 16.65 22.74 -6.22
C LEU A 388 17.51 21.86 -5.32
N LEU A 389 17.72 22.27 -4.06
CA LEU A 389 18.50 21.52 -3.08
C LEU A 389 17.71 20.34 -2.49
N VAL A 390 16.43 20.54 -2.14
CA VAL A 390 15.61 19.54 -1.43
C VAL A 390 14.98 18.53 -2.38
N TYR A 391 14.62 18.96 -3.59
CA TYR A 391 13.83 18.18 -4.53
C TYR A 391 14.49 16.83 -4.92
N PRO A 392 15.80 16.73 -5.17
CA PRO A 392 16.46 15.45 -5.45
C PRO A 392 16.29 14.40 -4.34
N PHE A 393 16.28 14.82 -3.07
CA PHE A 393 16.12 13.90 -1.94
C PHE A 393 14.68 13.42 -1.79
N LEU A 394 13.71 14.33 -1.94
CA LEU A 394 12.29 13.97 -1.95
C LEU A 394 11.99 13.01 -3.11
N TRP A 395 12.57 13.29 -4.28
CA TRP A 395 12.47 12.46 -5.46
C TRP A 395 13.05 11.06 -5.24
N LEU A 396 14.24 10.93 -4.67
CA LEU A 396 14.87 9.63 -4.44
C LEU A 396 14.00 8.74 -3.55
N LYS A 397 13.39 9.32 -2.51
CA LYS A 397 12.45 8.61 -1.64
C LYS A 397 11.26 8.07 -2.43
N LEU A 398 10.65 8.88 -3.30
CA LEU A 398 9.52 8.47 -4.15
C LEU A 398 9.94 7.41 -5.18
N TYR A 399 11.11 7.58 -5.79
CA TYR A 399 11.64 6.66 -6.79
C TYR A 399 11.86 5.25 -6.21
N LEU A 400 12.43 5.14 -5.01
CA LEU A 400 12.60 3.86 -4.31
C LEU A 400 11.27 3.19 -3.96
N GLN A 401 10.20 3.96 -3.72
CA GLN A 401 8.88 3.41 -3.47
C GLN A 401 8.26 2.80 -4.73
N LEU A 402 8.48 3.38 -5.90
CA LEU A 402 8.01 2.82 -7.16
C LEU A 402 8.63 1.43 -7.43
N PHE A 403 9.88 1.19 -7.03
CA PHE A 403 10.48 -0.15 -7.07
C PHE A 403 9.80 -1.14 -6.12
N LYS A 404 9.40 -0.71 -4.92
CA LYS A 404 8.63 -1.56 -3.99
C LYS A 404 7.28 -1.95 -4.59
N GLN A 405 6.60 -1.01 -5.22
CA GLN A 405 5.32 -1.26 -5.90
C GLN A 405 5.47 -2.22 -7.07
N ARG A 406 6.50 -2.01 -7.91
CA ARG A 406 6.84 -2.93 -9.01
C ARG A 406 7.02 -4.36 -8.50
N LYS A 407 7.82 -4.54 -7.44
CA LYS A 407 8.05 -5.86 -6.83
C LYS A 407 6.74 -6.48 -6.32
N SER A 408 5.88 -5.70 -5.68
CA SER A 408 4.59 -6.18 -5.15
C SER A 408 3.61 -6.60 -6.25
N LYS A 409 3.50 -5.83 -7.34
CA LYS A 409 2.51 -6.04 -8.40
C LYS A 409 2.98 -7.02 -9.46
N LEU A 410 4.20 -6.86 -9.99
CA LEU A 410 4.72 -7.75 -11.03
C LEU A 410 5.31 -9.05 -10.46
N GLY A 411 5.87 -9.02 -9.25
CA GLY A 411 6.44 -10.22 -8.62
C GLY A 411 5.42 -11.32 -8.33
N LYS A 412 4.12 -10.98 -8.26
CA LYS A 412 3.02 -11.95 -8.13
C LYS A 412 2.58 -12.50 -9.50
N ALA A 413 2.61 -11.67 -10.55
CA ALA A 413 2.19 -12.06 -11.90
C ALA A 413 3.17 -13.02 -12.58
N GLU A 414 4.47 -12.84 -12.35
CA GLU A 414 5.52 -13.70 -12.91
C GLU A 414 5.45 -15.13 -12.37
N LYS A 415 5.10 -15.29 -11.09
CA LYS A 415 4.81 -16.61 -10.48
C LYS A 415 3.60 -17.30 -11.12
N HIS A 416 2.57 -16.55 -11.52
CA HIS A 416 1.36 -17.09 -12.12
C HIS A 416 1.55 -17.47 -13.60
N HIS A 417 2.34 -16.69 -14.35
CA HIS A 417 2.60 -16.91 -15.77
C HIS A 417 3.66 -18.00 -16.04
N GLY A 418 4.66 -18.13 -15.15
CA GLY A 418 5.68 -19.18 -15.22
C GLY A 418 5.13 -20.60 -14.98
N LYS A 419 4.02 -20.72 -14.24
CA LYS A 419 3.36 -22.01 -14.02
C LYS A 419 2.45 -22.44 -15.16
N ARG A 420 1.86 -21.48 -15.89
CA ARG A 420 1.02 -21.74 -17.07
C ARG A 420 1.82 -22.17 -18.32
N LYS A 421 3.14 -21.93 -18.36
CA LYS A 421 4.06 -22.43 -19.40
C LYS A 421 4.72 -23.77 -19.04
N ARG A 422 4.52 -24.28 -17.82
CA ARG A 422 5.11 -25.53 -17.31
C ARG A 422 4.07 -26.65 -17.13
N MET A 423 2.85 -26.44 -17.62
CA MET A 423 1.79 -27.45 -17.73
C MET A 423 1.59 -27.85 -19.17
#